data_AF-A0A5E4BWC5-F1
#
_entry.id   AF-A0A5E4BWC5-F1
#
_cell.length_a   1.000
_cell.length_b   1.000
_cell.length_c   1.000
_cell.angle_alpha   90.00
_cell.angle_beta   90.00
_cell.angle_gamma   90.00
#
_symmetry.space_group_name_H-M   'P 1'
#
loop_
_entity.id
_entity.type
_entity.pdbx_description
1 polymer ?
#
loop_
_entity_poly.entity_id
_entity_poly.type
_entity_poly.pdbx_seq_one_letter_code
_entity_poly.pdbx_strand_id
1 'polypeptide(L)'
;MSVADSSPTSSPPAKRCLKVQERWQLSAKKVLLLWAQDKCARYESVSVTDFKSSWRNGMAFLAVIHALRPDLIDMKSMKHRSNKDNLKEAFGIAERELKIPKLLDPEDVDVVNPDEKSIMTYVAQFLQYSKDASRTGDVTQLWCLRQEARLLLTLEAQAEARLLTQFTCF
;
A
#
# COMPACT_ATOMS: atom_id res chain seq x y z
N MET A 1 19.75 -59.63 -29.64
CA MET A 1 18.82 -58.73 -30.37
C MET A 1 17.47 -58.87 -29.70
N SER A 2 16.81 -57.87 -29.12
CA SER A 2 17.08 -56.45 -28.91
C SER A 2 16.25 -56.02 -27.69
N VAL A 3 16.81 -55.10 -26.90
CA VAL A 3 16.11 -54.36 -25.84
C VAL A 3 15.03 -53.47 -26.44
N ALA A 4 13.85 -53.44 -25.82
CA ALA A 4 12.88 -52.37 -25.97
C ALA A 4 12.33 -52.03 -24.58
N ASP A 5 13.03 -51.13 -23.91
CA ASP A 5 12.63 -50.51 -22.65
C ASP A 5 11.61 -49.41 -22.97
N SER A 6 10.36 -49.59 -22.53
CA SER A 6 9.30 -48.61 -22.71
C SER A 6 9.28 -47.68 -21.50
N SER A 7 9.85 -46.49 -21.66
CA SER A 7 9.83 -45.43 -20.65
C SER A 7 8.40 -44.91 -20.42
N PRO A 8 7.91 -44.82 -19.17
CA PRO A 8 6.73 -44.04 -18.87
C PRO A 8 7.14 -42.56 -18.68
N THR A 9 6.82 -41.73 -19.66
CA THR A 9 6.84 -40.26 -19.52
C THR A 9 5.77 -39.86 -18.51
N SER A 10 6.12 -39.81 -17.22
CA SER A 10 5.26 -39.30 -16.16
C SER A 10 5.37 -37.78 -16.10
N SER A 11 4.40 -37.10 -16.71
CA SER A 11 4.20 -35.66 -16.55
C SER A 11 3.85 -35.34 -15.08
N PRO A 12 4.50 -34.36 -14.42
CA PRO A 12 4.14 -33.98 -13.05
C PRO A 12 2.71 -33.38 -12.97
N PRO A 13 1.95 -33.64 -11.89
CA PRO A 13 0.55 -33.25 -11.82
C PRO A 13 0.37 -31.77 -11.47
N ALA A 14 -0.39 -31.05 -12.31
CA ALA A 14 -0.76 -29.64 -12.17
C ALA A 14 -1.26 -29.21 -10.77
N LYS A 15 -1.79 -30.15 -9.97
CA LYS A 15 -2.28 -29.92 -8.60
C LYS A 15 -1.18 -29.48 -7.62
N ARG A 16 0.07 -29.93 -7.80
CA ARG A 16 1.21 -29.48 -6.97
C ARG A 16 1.61 -28.04 -7.28
N CYS A 17 1.46 -27.61 -8.53
CA CYS A 17 1.75 -26.24 -8.96
C CYS A 17 0.75 -25.24 -8.36
N LEU A 18 -0.55 -25.56 -8.36
CA LEU A 18 -1.61 -24.69 -7.80
C LEU A 18 -1.40 -24.41 -6.30
N LYS A 19 -1.12 -25.45 -5.51
CA LYS A 19 -0.85 -25.29 -4.06
C LYS A 19 0.39 -24.46 -3.78
N VAL A 20 1.41 -24.56 -4.65
CA VAL A 20 2.61 -23.71 -4.57
C VAL A 20 2.25 -22.27 -4.94
N GLN A 21 1.53 -22.04 -6.03
CA GLN A 21 1.11 -20.71 -6.44
C GLN A 21 0.27 -20.02 -5.35
N GLU A 22 -0.67 -20.72 -4.71
CA GLU A 22 -1.49 -20.20 -3.61
C GLU A 22 -0.64 -19.75 -2.39
N ARG A 23 0.36 -20.54 -1.96
CA ARG A 23 1.24 -20.10 -0.85
C ARG A 23 2.08 -18.88 -1.20
N TRP A 24 2.54 -18.74 -2.45
CA TRP A 24 3.27 -17.55 -2.89
C TRP A 24 2.34 -16.33 -2.98
N GLN A 25 1.08 -16.53 -3.39
CA GLN A 25 0.10 -15.44 -3.38
C GLN A 25 -0.22 -14.99 -1.95
N LEU A 26 -0.36 -15.92 -1.00
CA LEU A 26 -0.53 -15.57 0.41
C LEU A 26 0.67 -14.81 0.98
N SER A 27 1.90 -15.18 0.63
CA SER A 27 3.09 -14.45 1.08
C SER A 27 3.20 -13.06 0.43
N ALA A 28 2.97 -12.95 -0.88
CA ALA A 28 2.97 -11.68 -1.60
C ALA A 28 1.88 -10.72 -1.07
N LYS A 29 0.66 -11.23 -0.85
CA LYS A 29 -0.44 -10.49 -0.24
C LYS A 29 -0.05 -9.96 1.14
N LYS A 30 0.53 -10.81 1.99
CA LYS A 30 0.94 -10.41 3.34
C LYS A 30 1.98 -9.31 3.32
N VAL A 31 2.97 -9.40 2.45
CA VAL A 31 4.01 -8.37 2.29
C VAL A 31 3.40 -7.04 1.81
N LEU A 32 2.52 -7.08 0.80
CA LEU A 32 1.86 -5.88 0.29
C LEU A 32 0.96 -5.25 1.37
N LEU A 33 0.28 -6.07 2.17
CA LEU A 33 -0.59 -5.59 3.25
C LEU A 33 0.21 -4.87 4.32
N LEU A 34 1.33 -5.47 4.77
CA LEU A 34 2.23 -4.85 5.74
C LEU A 34 2.77 -3.51 5.23
N TRP A 35 3.14 -3.44 3.95
CA TRP A 35 3.58 -2.19 3.35
C TRP A 35 2.48 -1.14 3.32
N ALA A 36 1.25 -1.51 2.95
CA ALA A 36 0.12 -0.57 2.95
C ALA A 36 -0.22 -0.09 4.37
N GLN A 37 -0.14 -0.98 5.36
CA GLN A 37 -0.31 -0.64 6.78
C GLN A 37 0.76 0.35 7.25
N ASP A 38 2.03 0.13 6.91
CA ASP A 38 3.13 1.06 7.20
C ASP A 38 2.85 2.46 6.65
N LYS A 39 2.43 2.56 5.38
CA LYS A 39 2.09 3.86 4.77
C LYS A 39 0.88 4.54 5.42
N CYS A 40 -0.05 3.76 5.96
CA CYS A 40 -1.26 4.29 6.59
C CYS A 40 -1.13 4.52 8.12
N ALA A 41 -0.06 4.03 8.77
CA ALA A 41 0.05 3.97 10.24
C ALA A 41 -0.14 5.32 10.95
N ARG A 42 0.18 6.43 10.28
CA ARG A 42 0.07 7.80 10.82
C ARG A 42 -1.33 8.42 10.74
N TYR A 43 -2.30 7.77 10.10
CA TYR A 43 -3.66 8.30 9.96
C TYR A 43 -4.63 7.50 10.80
N GLU A 44 -4.98 8.05 11.96
CA GLU A 44 -5.83 7.38 12.96
C GLU A 44 -7.20 6.92 12.40
N SER A 45 -7.74 7.62 11.40
CA SER A 45 -9.02 7.27 10.77
C SER A 45 -8.89 6.29 9.60
N VAL A 46 -7.70 5.74 9.33
CA VAL A 46 -7.44 4.84 8.20
C VAL A 46 -6.86 3.53 8.72
N SER A 47 -7.65 2.46 8.62
CA SER A 47 -7.23 1.11 8.97
C SER A 47 -7.23 0.24 7.72
N VAL A 48 -6.10 -0.41 7.45
CA VAL A 48 -5.94 -1.33 6.31
C VAL A 48 -5.78 -2.75 6.85
N THR A 49 -6.81 -3.58 6.71
CA THR A 49 -6.80 -4.98 7.18
C THR A 49 -7.01 -5.99 6.06
N ASP A 50 -7.43 -5.53 4.89
CA ASP A 50 -7.70 -6.35 3.70
C ASP A 50 -7.33 -5.59 2.42
N PHE A 51 -7.51 -6.24 1.26
CA PHE A 51 -7.52 -5.60 -0.05
C PHE A 51 -8.93 -5.54 -0.61
N LYS A 52 -9.91 -5.23 0.25
CA LYS A 52 -11.32 -5.17 -0.10
C LYS A 52 -11.98 -3.95 0.55
N SER A 53 -12.66 -4.16 1.67
CA SER A 53 -13.50 -3.17 2.33
C SER A 53 -12.70 -1.99 2.89
N SER A 54 -11.45 -2.21 3.29
CA SER A 54 -10.55 -1.15 3.80
C SER A 54 -10.28 -0.05 2.78
N TRP A 55 -10.44 -0.36 1.49
CA TRP A 55 -10.12 0.54 0.38
C TRP A 55 -11.36 1.21 -0.22
N ARG A 56 -12.55 0.70 0.13
CA ARG A 56 -13.84 1.11 -0.45
C ARG A 56 -14.10 2.61 -0.31
N ASN A 57 -13.76 3.20 0.83
CA ASN A 57 -14.03 4.62 1.10
C ASN A 57 -13.01 5.58 0.48
N GLY A 58 -11.99 5.06 -0.23
CA GLY A 58 -10.94 5.84 -0.87
C GLY A 58 -9.86 6.38 0.08
N MET A 59 -10.06 6.34 1.40
CA MET A 59 -9.13 6.96 2.35
C MET A 59 -7.78 6.23 2.41
N ALA A 60 -7.75 4.91 2.23
CA ALA A 60 -6.50 4.15 2.17
C ALA A 60 -5.64 4.55 0.96
N PHE A 61 -6.25 4.78 -0.21
CA PHE A 61 -5.50 5.25 -1.39
C PHE A 61 -4.94 6.67 -1.17
N LEU A 62 -5.77 7.59 -0.66
CA LEU A 62 -5.34 8.95 -0.33
C LEU A 62 -4.20 8.96 0.71
N ALA A 63 -4.29 8.11 1.74
CA ALA A 63 -3.27 7.97 2.76
C ALA A 63 -1.93 7.46 2.20
N VAL A 64 -1.97 6.45 1.32
CA VAL A 64 -0.78 5.95 0.62
C VAL A 64 -0.15 7.04 -0.24
N ILE A 65 -0.95 7.77 -1.03
CA ILE A 65 -0.45 8.87 -1.87
C ILE A 65 0.18 9.97 -1.00
N HIS A 66 -0.49 10.40 0.06
CA HIS A 66 0.02 11.42 0.97
C HIS A 66 1.29 10.93 1.71
N ALA A 67 1.42 9.63 2.00
CA ALA A 67 2.64 9.09 2.60
C ALA A 67 3.82 9.12 1.62
N LEU A 68 3.58 8.90 0.33
CA LEU A 68 4.59 8.99 -0.72
C LEU A 68 4.94 10.45 -1.07
N ARG A 69 3.94 11.32 -1.08
CA ARG A 69 4.03 12.75 -1.46
C ARG A 69 3.05 13.59 -0.62
N PRO A 70 3.47 14.07 0.57
CA PRO A 70 2.61 14.81 1.49
C PRO A 70 2.12 16.17 0.98
N ASP A 71 2.73 16.70 -0.08
CA ASP A 71 2.38 17.99 -0.69
C ASP A 71 1.09 17.94 -1.52
N LEU A 72 0.65 16.74 -1.93
CA LEU A 72 -0.42 16.60 -2.90
C LEU A 72 -1.83 16.56 -2.29
N ILE A 73 -1.96 16.29 -0.98
CA ILE A 73 -3.26 15.98 -0.37
C ILE A 73 -3.39 16.69 0.99
N ASP A 74 -4.44 17.48 1.18
CA ASP A 74 -4.88 17.84 2.52
C ASP A 74 -5.82 16.77 3.09
N MET A 75 -5.27 15.84 3.87
CA MET A 75 -6.00 14.71 4.46
C MET A 75 -7.15 15.13 5.39
N LYS A 76 -7.14 16.36 5.95
CA LYS A 76 -8.23 16.83 6.82
C LYS A 76 -9.49 17.10 6.02
N SER A 77 -9.36 17.72 4.85
CA SER A 77 -10.48 18.06 3.97
C SER A 77 -11.18 16.84 3.35
N MET A 78 -10.47 15.71 3.18
CA MET A 78 -10.98 14.54 2.47
C MET A 78 -11.94 13.67 3.31
N LYS A 79 -11.83 13.72 4.65
CA LYS A 79 -12.60 12.83 5.54
C LYS A 79 -14.13 13.02 5.46
N HIS A 80 -14.59 14.14 4.95
CA HIS A 80 -16.01 14.49 4.90
C HIS A 80 -16.65 14.29 3.51
N ARG A 81 -15.90 13.72 2.55
CA ARG A 81 -16.37 13.48 1.18
C ARG A 81 -16.99 12.09 1.03
N SER A 82 -17.71 11.89 -0.08
CA SER A 82 -18.22 10.57 -0.46
C SER A 82 -17.09 9.61 -0.84
N ASN A 83 -17.34 8.31 -0.73
CA ASN A 83 -16.40 7.26 -1.16
C ASN A 83 -15.93 7.49 -2.60
N LYS A 84 -16.89 7.71 -3.51
CA LYS A 84 -16.62 7.93 -4.94
C LYS A 84 -15.76 9.14 -5.20
N ASP A 85 -15.98 10.26 -4.50
CA ASP A 85 -15.17 11.47 -4.68
C ASP A 85 -13.74 11.25 -4.18
N ASN A 86 -13.57 10.57 -3.05
CA ASN A 86 -12.25 10.20 -2.54
C ASN A 86 -11.49 9.28 -3.50
N LEU A 87 -12.17 8.28 -4.06
CA LEU A 87 -11.61 7.36 -5.05
C LEU A 87 -11.22 8.09 -6.34
N LYS A 88 -12.12 8.93 -6.88
CA LYS A 88 -11.86 9.76 -8.07
C LYS A 88 -10.63 10.65 -7.88
N GLU A 89 -10.54 11.32 -6.73
CA GLU A 89 -9.43 12.19 -6.40
C GLU A 89 -8.12 11.38 -6.31
N ALA A 90 -8.13 10.29 -5.54
CA ALA A 90 -6.95 9.44 -5.36
C ALA A 90 -6.40 8.92 -6.70
N PHE A 91 -7.28 8.38 -7.54
CA PHE A 91 -6.89 7.84 -8.84
C PHE A 91 -6.44 8.95 -9.80
N GLY A 92 -7.06 10.13 -9.71
CA GLY A 92 -6.65 11.32 -10.46
C GLY A 92 -5.26 11.82 -10.08
N ILE A 93 -4.96 11.94 -8.79
CA ILE A 93 -3.64 12.36 -8.30
C ILE A 93 -2.58 11.33 -8.66
N ALA A 94 -2.85 10.04 -8.45
CA ALA A 94 -1.92 8.96 -8.78
C ALA A 94 -1.48 9.00 -10.25
N GLU A 95 -2.42 9.22 -11.17
CA GLU A 95 -2.13 9.32 -12.60
C GLU A 95 -1.36 10.59 -12.96
N ARG A 96 -1.82 11.75 -12.49
CA ARG A 96 -1.22 13.04 -12.89
C ARG A 96 0.15 13.26 -12.28
N GLU A 97 0.30 12.96 -10.99
CA GLU A 97 1.48 13.33 -10.20
C GLU A 97 2.47 12.18 -10.03
N LEU A 98 1.98 10.94 -9.86
CA LEU A 98 2.83 9.76 -9.66
C LEU A 98 3.05 8.95 -10.94
N LYS A 99 2.35 9.30 -12.04
CA LYS A 99 2.34 8.56 -13.33
C LYS A 99 1.92 7.10 -13.19
N ILE A 100 1.09 6.81 -12.19
CA ILE A 100 0.49 5.48 -11.98
C ILE A 100 -0.83 5.42 -12.77
N PRO A 101 -0.96 4.57 -13.81
CA PRO A 101 -2.15 4.53 -14.64
C PRO A 101 -3.39 4.08 -13.85
N LYS A 102 -4.56 4.65 -14.13
CA LYS A 102 -5.82 4.25 -13.48
C LYS A 102 -6.21 2.84 -13.93
N LEU A 103 -6.18 1.88 -13.01
CA LEU A 103 -6.58 0.48 -13.29
C LEU A 103 -7.97 0.13 -12.76
N LEU A 104 -8.56 1.00 -11.94
CA LEU A 104 -9.83 0.78 -11.27
C LEU A 104 -10.75 1.96 -11.53
N ASP A 105 -12.03 1.68 -11.74
CA ASP A 105 -13.06 2.69 -11.70
C ASP A 105 -13.60 2.85 -10.27
N PRO A 106 -13.89 4.09 -9.81
CA PRO A 106 -14.46 4.33 -8.48
C PRO A 106 -15.75 3.53 -8.21
N GLU A 107 -16.53 3.29 -9.25
CA GLU A 107 -17.80 2.55 -9.21
C GLU A 107 -17.58 1.06 -8.89
N ASP A 108 -16.49 0.47 -9.38
CA ASP A 108 -16.15 -0.94 -9.13
C ASP A 108 -15.55 -1.16 -7.74
N VAL A 109 -15.06 -0.09 -7.12
CA VAL A 109 -14.48 -0.13 -5.77
C VAL A 109 -15.52 0.21 -4.70
N ASP A 110 -16.44 1.15 -4.95
CA ASP A 110 -17.51 1.54 -4.01
C ASP A 110 -18.69 0.54 -4.00
N VAL A 111 -18.38 -0.74 -3.88
CA VAL A 111 -19.35 -1.84 -3.73
C VAL A 111 -19.11 -2.58 -2.42
N VAL A 112 -20.06 -3.40 -1.99
CA VAL A 112 -20.00 -4.12 -0.69
C VAL A 112 -18.77 -5.03 -0.60
N ASN A 113 -18.41 -5.69 -1.70
CA ASN A 113 -17.29 -6.63 -1.74
C ASN A 113 -16.51 -6.43 -3.05
N PRO A 114 -15.60 -5.43 -3.10
CA PRO A 114 -14.81 -5.17 -4.29
C PRO A 114 -13.82 -6.31 -4.57
N ASP A 115 -13.37 -6.43 -5.83
CA ASP A 115 -12.46 -7.51 -6.22
C ASP A 115 -11.07 -7.33 -5.60
N GLU A 116 -10.66 -8.34 -4.84
CA GLU A 116 -9.42 -8.30 -4.07
C GLU A 116 -8.18 -8.24 -4.95
N LYS A 117 -8.18 -8.98 -6.07
CA LYS A 117 -7.01 -9.08 -6.95
C LYS A 117 -6.82 -7.79 -7.73
N SER A 118 -7.90 -7.14 -8.13
CA SER A 118 -7.88 -5.83 -8.77
C SER A 118 -7.32 -4.76 -7.82
N ILE A 119 -7.77 -4.71 -6.57
CA ILE A 119 -7.20 -3.80 -5.56
C ILE A 119 -5.72 -4.10 -5.32
N MET A 120 -5.35 -5.37 -5.09
CA MET A 120 -3.94 -5.76 -4.91
C MET A 120 -3.06 -5.33 -6.09
N THR A 121 -3.53 -5.56 -7.31
CA THR A 121 -2.82 -5.17 -8.55
C THR A 121 -2.57 -3.67 -8.59
N TYR A 122 -3.57 -2.88 -8.23
CA TYR A 122 -3.43 -1.43 -8.23
C TYR A 122 -2.51 -0.94 -7.11
N VAL A 123 -2.66 -1.45 -5.89
CA VAL A 123 -1.79 -1.10 -4.75
C VAL A 123 -0.33 -1.47 -5.03
N ALA A 124 -0.08 -2.58 -5.74
CA ALA A 124 1.27 -2.97 -6.14
C ALA A 124 1.95 -1.92 -7.03
N GLN A 125 1.22 -1.12 -7.81
CA GLN A 125 1.81 -0.01 -8.59
C GLN A 125 2.40 1.07 -7.68
N PHE A 126 1.72 1.42 -6.58
CA PHE A 126 2.24 2.36 -5.59
C PHE A 126 3.49 1.82 -4.89
N LEU A 127 3.52 0.51 -4.59
CA LEU A 127 4.71 -0.13 -4.06
C LEU A 127 5.89 -0.03 -5.06
N GLN A 128 5.67 -0.31 -6.34
CA GLN A 128 6.72 -0.19 -7.35
C GLN A 128 7.22 1.24 -7.50
N TYR A 129 6.30 2.22 -7.56
CA TYR A 129 6.64 3.63 -7.53
C TYR A 129 7.57 3.98 -6.35
N SER A 130 7.24 3.49 -5.14
CA SER A 130 8.06 3.75 -3.95
C SER A 130 9.47 3.15 -4.05
N LYS A 131 9.63 2.01 -4.72
CA LYS A 131 10.93 1.36 -4.92
C LYS A 131 11.77 2.08 -5.97
N ASP A 132 11.15 2.53 -7.05
CA ASP A 132 11.83 3.26 -8.11
C ASP A 132 12.27 4.64 -7.64
N ALA A 133 11.43 5.33 -6.85
CA ALA A 133 11.82 6.54 -6.14
C ALA A 133 13.07 6.33 -5.26
N SER A 134 13.16 5.19 -4.56
CA SER A 134 14.32 4.79 -3.75
C SER A 134 15.55 4.36 -4.54
N ARG A 135 15.49 4.26 -5.87
CA ARG A 135 16.65 3.94 -6.73
C ARG A 135 17.20 5.16 -7.46
N THR A 136 16.37 6.15 -7.74
CA THR A 136 16.73 7.25 -8.65
C THR A 136 17.45 8.41 -7.97
N GLY A 137 17.73 8.37 -6.66
CA GLY A 137 18.34 9.50 -5.93
C GLY A 137 17.52 10.79 -5.99
N ASP A 138 16.27 10.67 -6.45
CA ASP A 138 15.39 11.78 -6.79
C ASP A 138 14.85 12.43 -5.51
N VAL A 139 14.27 13.63 -5.62
CA VAL A 139 13.75 14.42 -4.50
C VAL A 139 12.91 13.56 -3.56
N THR A 140 12.16 12.59 -4.07
CA THR A 140 11.37 11.62 -3.30
C THR A 140 12.16 10.81 -2.25
N GLN A 141 13.45 10.51 -2.47
CA GLN A 141 14.31 9.90 -1.42
C GLN A 141 14.52 10.84 -0.25
N LEU A 142 14.80 12.10 -0.54
CA LEU A 142 14.90 13.14 0.48
C LEU A 142 13.57 13.31 1.22
N TRP A 143 12.44 12.95 0.61
CA TRP A 143 11.13 13.04 1.27
C TRP A 143 10.92 11.88 2.23
N CYS A 144 11.32 10.66 1.85
CA CYS A 144 11.33 9.51 2.77
C CYS A 144 12.26 9.79 3.97
N LEU A 145 13.50 10.19 3.70
CA LEU A 145 14.48 10.57 4.73
C LEU A 145 14.03 11.78 5.58
N ARG A 146 13.40 12.82 4.98
CA ARG A 146 12.83 13.94 5.73
C ARG A 146 11.64 13.53 6.59
N GLN A 147 10.79 12.62 6.14
CA GLN A 147 9.67 12.15 6.94
C GLN A 147 10.18 11.30 8.12
N GLU A 148 11.13 10.41 7.90
CA GLU A 148 11.80 9.65 8.98
C GLU A 148 12.51 10.57 9.98
N ALA A 149 13.28 11.56 9.50
CA ALA A 149 13.93 12.55 10.36
C ALA A 149 12.91 13.43 11.09
N ARG A 150 11.81 13.84 10.45
CA ARG A 150 10.73 14.60 11.10
C ARG A 150 10.03 13.76 12.16
N LEU A 151 9.81 12.47 11.91
CA LEU A 151 9.22 11.54 12.87
C LEU A 151 10.12 11.41 14.11
N LEU A 152 11.43 11.18 13.92
CA LEU A 152 12.42 11.17 14.99
C LEU A 152 12.39 12.47 15.80
N LEU A 153 12.45 13.62 15.13
CA LEU A 153 12.39 14.93 15.80
C LEU A 153 11.08 15.15 16.56
N THR A 154 9.93 14.72 16.02
CA THR A 154 8.66 14.83 16.75
C THR A 154 8.57 13.88 17.94
N LEU A 155 9.14 12.68 17.84
CA LEU A 155 9.19 11.73 18.94
C LEU A 155 10.15 12.19 20.04
N GLU A 156 11.29 12.76 19.66
CA GLU A 156 12.23 13.43 20.57
C GLU A 156 11.55 14.61 21.27
N ALA A 157 10.91 15.51 20.52
CA ALA A 157 10.17 16.64 21.09
C ALA A 157 9.04 16.19 22.02
N GLN A 158 8.34 15.10 21.70
CA GLN A 158 7.32 14.52 22.59
C GLN A 158 7.94 13.88 23.84
N ALA A 159 9.11 13.24 23.73
CA ALA A 159 9.83 12.69 24.87
C ALA A 159 10.35 13.79 25.80
N GLU A 160 10.91 14.86 25.24
CA GLU A 160 11.35 16.05 25.98
C GLU A 160 10.18 16.75 26.69
N ALA A 161 9.05 16.95 25.99
CA ALA A 161 7.86 17.54 26.59
C ALA A 161 7.31 16.69 27.76
N ARG A 162 7.40 15.36 27.66
CA ARG A 162 7.02 14.42 28.75
C ARG A 162 7.98 14.51 29.94
N LEU A 163 9.27 14.68 29.69
CA LEU A 163 10.24 14.86 30.77
C LEU A 163 10.03 16.21 31.48
N LEU A 164 9.86 17.30 30.72
CA LEU A 164 9.63 18.64 31.28
C LEU A 164 8.32 18.73 32.08
N THR A 165 7.27 18.00 31.67
CA THR A 165 6.03 17.90 32.47
C THR A 165 6.18 17.06 33.74
N GLN A 166 7.14 16.13 33.79
CA GLN A 166 7.48 15.42 35.02
C GLN A 166 8.32 16.28 35.97
N PHE A 167 9.19 17.15 35.45
CA PHE A 167 10.03 18.04 36.27
C PHE A 167 9.31 19.31 36.77
N THR A 168 8.20 19.71 36.16
CA THR A 168 7.42 20.89 36.57
C THR A 168 6.28 20.57 37.55
N CYS A 169 6.11 19.30 37.91
CA CYS A 169 5.12 18.83 38.90
C CYS A 169 5.71 18.63 40.33
N PHE A 170 6.88 19.22 40.63
CA PHE A 170 7.46 19.35 41.97
C PHE A 170 7.61 20.83 42.32
#